data_AF-A0A4Q7VJ94-F1
#
_entry.id   AF-A0A4Q7VJ94-F1
#
_cell.length_a   1.000
_cell.length_b   1.000
_cell.length_c   1.000
_cell.angle_alpha   90.00
_cell.angle_beta   90.00
_cell.angle_gamma   90.00
#
_symmetry.space_group_name_H-M   'P 1'
#
loop_
_entity.id
_entity.type
_entity.pdbx_description
1 polymer ?
#
loop_
_entity_poly.entity_id
_entity_poly.type
_entity_poly.pdbx_seq_one_letter_code
_entity_poly.pdbx_strand_id
1 'polypeptide(L)'
;MQLNLLLRFKLQLNNSSLKFGIMKKNILFVLIAISTLVSSSNPGHSENKKTIKKYLSSWNETRIDTTFSINILVDYVKKVTGSGSDAVPEDDRIAVFDMDGTLACERPFSMELYFAYDLAFGRIPNCSDSVKQLQGAVLNAFNGYLPGSIVSDSIVALTTRNTRTIVNSCIPKENPEDRVLSKQFYQPMIELIHYLLVNKFQIYIVSGSSQQFIWGIVKNVETLNQLPPSHIIGSLQKYKTITHLKGKGPEFYIDSENFLSNVSSGKAINIYNRIGKKPILAFGNTVNDFDMFSLTSSNTKHPTLCVLINHDSDSMEEAYPAYKTSYKVCENWNQEPYCSQNWSFDIFKEIMNKQGWYIANMSECFKYNSVFIK
;
A
#
# COMPACT_ATOMS: atom_id res chain seq x y z
N MET A 1 -50.57 -27.13 -5.64
CA MET A 1 -50.18 -28.52 -5.96
C MET A 1 -49.38 -29.12 -4.80
N GLN A 2 -49.98 -29.03 -3.62
CA GLN A 2 -49.49 -29.45 -2.31
C GLN A 2 -50.68 -30.20 -1.67
N LEU A 3 -50.39 -31.22 -0.85
CA LEU A 3 -51.29 -32.28 -0.37
C LEU A 3 -51.61 -33.36 -1.43
N ASN A 4 -50.73 -34.36 -1.62
CA ASN A 4 -51.19 -35.76 -1.75
C ASN A 4 -50.15 -36.91 -1.82
N LEU A 5 -48.84 -36.71 -1.62
CA LEU A 5 -47.94 -37.88 -1.56
C LEU A 5 -46.96 -37.94 -0.37
N LEU A 6 -47.09 -37.03 0.59
CA LEU A 6 -46.49 -37.20 1.93
C LEU A 6 -47.17 -38.31 2.76
N LEU A 7 -48.33 -38.82 2.32
CA LEU A 7 -49.02 -39.94 2.98
C LEU A 7 -48.57 -41.34 2.51
N ARG A 8 -47.83 -41.47 1.41
CA ARG A 8 -47.38 -42.80 0.91
C ARG A 8 -46.03 -43.28 1.45
N PHE A 9 -45.24 -42.40 2.07
CA PHE A 9 -43.98 -42.81 2.70
C PHE A 9 -44.11 -43.22 4.17
N LYS A 10 -45.24 -42.93 4.82
CA LYS A 10 -45.46 -43.19 6.25
C LYS A 10 -46.03 -44.58 6.57
N LEU A 11 -46.37 -45.39 5.55
CA LEU A 11 -47.01 -46.71 5.72
C LEU A 11 -46.14 -47.90 5.29
N GLN A 12 -44.86 -47.69 4.96
CA GLN A 12 -43.98 -48.78 4.50
C GLN A 12 -42.77 -49.05 5.42
N LEU A 13 -42.81 -48.56 6.66
CA LEU A 13 -41.76 -48.81 7.67
C LEU A 13 -42.23 -49.61 8.89
N ASN A 14 -43.45 -50.17 8.87
CA ASN A 14 -43.99 -50.91 10.02
C ASN A 14 -43.99 -52.43 9.89
N ASN A 15 -43.36 -53.02 8.87
CA ASN A 15 -43.22 -54.48 8.78
C ASN A 15 -41.86 -54.88 8.21
N SER A 16 -40.85 -54.91 9.08
CA SER A 16 -39.71 -55.85 9.01
C SER A 16 -38.74 -55.53 10.16
N SER A 17 -39.06 -56.08 11.32
CA SER A 17 -38.08 -56.39 12.35
C SER A 17 -37.08 -57.39 11.79
N LEU A 18 -35.88 -56.97 11.39
CA LEU A 18 -34.63 -57.75 11.52
C LEU A 18 -33.43 -56.93 11.00
N LYS A 19 -32.37 -56.85 11.82
CA LYS A 19 -30.98 -56.41 11.49
C LYS A 19 -30.71 -54.91 11.24
N PHE A 20 -31.16 -54.02 12.13
CA PHE A 20 -30.74 -52.59 12.11
C PHE A 20 -29.56 -52.24 13.07
N GLY A 21 -29.03 -53.20 13.83
CA GLY A 21 -27.96 -52.95 14.81
C GLY A 21 -26.54 -52.87 14.22
N ILE A 22 -26.27 -53.58 13.12
CA ILE A 22 -24.90 -53.72 12.57
C ILE A 22 -24.58 -52.59 11.57
N MET A 23 -25.57 -52.08 10.83
CA MET A 23 -25.36 -50.97 9.88
C MET A 23 -25.08 -49.62 10.55
N LYS A 24 -25.61 -49.34 11.75
CA LYS A 24 -25.32 -48.10 12.49
C LYS A 24 -23.85 -48.02 12.95
N LYS A 25 -23.23 -49.15 13.31
CA LYS A 25 -21.82 -49.18 13.71
C LYS A 25 -20.88 -48.92 12.52
N ASN A 26 -21.20 -49.47 11.35
CA ASN A 26 -20.38 -49.27 10.15
C ASN A 26 -20.55 -47.87 9.54
N ILE A 27 -21.75 -47.27 9.58
CA ILE A 27 -21.96 -45.88 9.13
C ILE A 27 -21.29 -44.89 10.09
N LEU A 28 -21.31 -45.15 11.40
CA LEU A 28 -20.60 -44.32 12.38
C LEU A 28 -19.07 -44.45 12.23
N PHE A 29 -18.55 -45.64 11.93
CA PHE A 29 -17.12 -45.84 11.64
C PHE A 29 -16.68 -45.17 10.33
N VAL A 30 -17.53 -45.16 9.29
CA VAL A 30 -17.24 -44.45 8.03
C VAL A 30 -17.31 -42.94 8.23
N LEU A 31 -18.24 -42.42 9.04
CA LEU A 31 -18.29 -40.98 9.38
C LEU A 31 -17.13 -40.53 10.29
N ILE A 32 -16.65 -41.40 11.19
CA ILE A 32 -15.45 -41.15 12.00
C ILE A 32 -14.17 -41.28 11.16
N ALA A 33 -14.14 -42.18 10.18
CA ALA A 33 -13.04 -42.28 9.21
C ALA A 33 -13.00 -41.04 8.29
N ILE A 34 -14.15 -40.54 7.84
CA ILE A 34 -14.22 -39.31 7.03
C ILE A 34 -13.91 -38.06 7.87
N SER A 35 -14.25 -38.02 9.16
CA SER A 35 -13.86 -36.90 10.03
C SER A 35 -12.38 -36.94 10.46
N THR A 36 -11.75 -38.11 10.46
CA THR A 36 -10.29 -38.24 10.72
C THR A 36 -9.44 -38.07 9.45
N LEU A 37 -10.01 -38.20 8.25
CA LEU A 37 -9.34 -37.89 6.99
C LEU A 37 -9.38 -36.40 6.60
N VAL A 38 -10.14 -35.56 7.30
CA VAL A 38 -10.20 -34.10 7.08
C VAL A 38 -9.33 -33.31 8.08
N SER A 39 -8.69 -33.97 9.05
CA SER A 39 -7.74 -33.30 9.97
C SER A 39 -6.27 -33.55 9.64
N SER A 40 -5.92 -33.82 8.37
CA SER A 40 -4.57 -33.52 7.89
C SER A 40 -4.42 -32.00 7.76
N SER A 41 -4.32 -31.31 8.89
CA SER A 41 -3.96 -29.89 8.93
C SER A 41 -2.62 -29.75 8.24
N ASN A 42 -2.61 -29.17 7.04
CA ASN A 42 -1.39 -28.94 6.29
C ASN A 42 -0.45 -28.09 7.18
N PRO A 43 0.76 -28.58 7.54
CA PRO A 43 1.61 -27.92 8.54
C PRO A 43 1.87 -26.44 8.23
N GLY A 44 2.01 -26.10 6.94
CA GLY A 44 2.19 -24.73 6.46
C GLY A 44 1.01 -23.80 6.79
N HIS A 45 -0.23 -24.31 6.76
CA HIS A 45 -1.42 -23.50 7.04
C HIS A 45 -1.52 -23.11 8.53
N SER A 46 -1.16 -24.04 9.43
CA SER A 46 -1.09 -23.77 10.87
C SER A 46 -0.01 -22.75 11.23
N GLU A 47 1.13 -22.79 10.55
CA GLU A 47 2.22 -21.85 10.77
C GLU A 47 1.89 -20.46 10.21
N ASN A 48 1.30 -20.36 9.01
CA ASN A 48 0.86 -19.08 8.45
C ASN A 48 -0.12 -18.36 9.38
N LYS A 49 -1.07 -19.11 9.96
CA LYS A 49 -2.02 -18.56 10.93
C LYS A 49 -1.34 -17.95 12.15
N LYS A 50 -0.28 -18.57 12.66
CA LYS A 50 0.51 -18.01 13.77
C LYS A 50 1.24 -16.74 13.35
N THR A 51 1.85 -16.73 12.16
CA THR A 51 2.53 -15.55 11.61
C THR A 51 1.56 -14.38 11.41
N ILE A 52 0.42 -14.62 10.78
CA ILE A 52 -0.61 -13.61 10.53
C ILE A 52 -1.12 -13.04 11.87
N LYS A 53 -1.47 -13.91 12.81
CA LYS A 53 -1.91 -13.45 14.14
C LYS A 53 -0.85 -12.62 14.88
N LYS A 54 0.44 -12.93 14.69
CA LYS A 54 1.55 -12.25 15.37
C LYS A 54 1.91 -10.91 14.75
N TYR A 55 1.98 -10.83 13.41
CA TYR A 55 2.55 -9.67 12.72
C TYR A 55 1.56 -8.90 11.85
N LEU A 56 0.47 -9.52 11.40
CA LEU A 56 -0.46 -8.99 10.39
C LEU A 56 -1.89 -9.02 10.95
N SER A 57 -2.04 -8.61 12.22
CA SER A 57 -3.26 -8.77 12.99
C SER A 57 -4.44 -7.95 12.46
N SER A 58 -4.18 -6.89 11.70
CA SER A 58 -5.17 -6.00 11.07
C SER A 58 -5.55 -6.46 9.66
N TRP A 59 -4.92 -7.50 9.13
CA TRP A 59 -5.34 -8.18 7.91
C TRP A 59 -6.37 -9.29 8.21
N ASN A 60 -7.31 -9.49 7.29
CA ASN A 60 -8.18 -10.65 7.27
C ASN A 60 -7.45 -11.85 6.64
N GLU A 61 -7.68 -13.04 7.19
CA GLU A 61 -7.43 -14.29 6.47
C GLU A 61 -8.47 -14.36 5.33
N THR A 62 -8.10 -13.93 4.12
CA THR A 62 -9.10 -13.70 3.05
C THR A 62 -9.83 -14.97 2.61
N ARG A 63 -10.99 -14.77 1.97
CA ARG A 63 -11.90 -15.80 1.50
C ARG A 63 -11.45 -16.41 0.16
N ILE A 64 -11.96 -17.61 -0.14
CA ILE A 64 -11.61 -18.45 -1.30
C ILE A 64 -11.91 -17.76 -2.66
N ASP A 65 -12.76 -16.73 -2.68
CA ASP A 65 -13.23 -16.00 -3.85
C ASP A 65 -12.43 -14.71 -4.18
N THR A 66 -11.38 -14.41 -3.42
CA THR A 66 -10.61 -13.16 -3.56
C THR A 66 -9.41 -13.31 -4.50
N THR A 67 -9.05 -12.24 -5.23
CA THR A 67 -7.88 -12.23 -6.11
C THR A 67 -6.57 -12.31 -5.32
N PHE A 68 -6.54 -11.76 -4.10
CA PHE A 68 -5.36 -11.78 -3.22
C PHE A 68 -5.70 -12.30 -1.83
N SER A 69 -4.78 -13.07 -1.24
CA SER A 69 -4.82 -13.47 0.16
C SER A 69 -3.54 -13.09 0.88
N ILE A 70 -3.66 -12.67 2.14
CA ILE A 70 -2.50 -12.45 2.99
C ILE A 70 -1.61 -13.70 3.13
N ASN A 71 -2.18 -14.90 2.94
CA ASN A 71 -1.41 -16.15 2.88
C ASN A 71 -0.43 -16.18 1.70
N ILE A 72 -0.81 -15.64 0.52
CA ILE A 72 0.07 -15.56 -0.66
C ILE A 72 1.34 -14.77 -0.32
N LEU A 73 1.17 -13.67 0.40
CA LEU A 73 2.28 -12.83 0.84
C LEU A 73 3.16 -13.52 1.89
N VAL A 74 2.55 -14.20 2.87
CA VAL A 74 3.30 -14.96 3.88
C VAL A 74 4.09 -16.10 3.23
N ASP A 75 3.47 -16.85 2.31
CA ASP A 75 4.11 -17.93 1.57
C ASP A 75 5.24 -17.40 0.67
N TYR A 76 5.01 -16.28 -0.02
CA TYR A 76 6.04 -15.59 -0.80
C TYR A 76 7.23 -15.19 0.07
N VAL A 77 6.99 -14.55 1.23
CA VAL A 77 8.06 -14.14 2.14
C VAL A 77 8.83 -15.36 2.63
N LYS A 78 8.16 -16.43 3.08
CA LYS A 78 8.82 -17.68 3.49
C LYS A 78 9.66 -18.30 2.36
N LYS A 79 9.14 -18.26 1.14
CA LYS A 79 9.82 -18.79 -0.05
C LYS A 79 11.14 -18.06 -0.32
N VAL A 80 11.13 -16.73 -0.30
CA VAL A 80 12.32 -15.92 -0.61
C VAL A 80 13.28 -15.73 0.57
N THR A 81 12.84 -15.96 1.81
CA THR A 81 13.69 -15.88 3.01
C THR A 81 14.16 -17.24 3.51
N GLY A 82 13.58 -18.33 3.01
CA GLY A 82 13.91 -19.69 3.40
C GLY A 82 15.19 -20.23 2.77
N SER A 83 15.27 -21.56 2.67
CA SER A 83 16.37 -22.28 2.04
C SER A 83 15.88 -22.97 0.77
N GLY A 84 16.45 -22.66 -0.39
CA GLY A 84 16.07 -23.27 -1.66
C GLY A 84 16.52 -22.45 -2.86
N SER A 85 16.14 -22.89 -4.06
CA SER A 85 16.46 -22.21 -5.32
C SER A 85 15.82 -20.82 -5.44
N ASP A 86 14.74 -20.60 -4.72
CA ASP A 86 14.01 -19.33 -4.69
C ASP A 86 14.48 -18.38 -3.58
N ALA A 87 15.41 -18.81 -2.74
CA ALA A 87 15.93 -18.00 -1.64
C ALA A 87 16.72 -16.80 -2.19
N VAL A 88 16.40 -15.61 -1.68
CA VAL A 88 17.00 -14.35 -2.11
C VAL A 88 17.97 -13.87 -1.03
N PRO A 89 19.21 -13.46 -1.36
CA PRO A 89 20.12 -12.83 -0.40
C PRO A 89 19.52 -11.55 0.19
N GLU A 90 19.80 -11.23 1.46
CA GLU A 90 19.24 -10.04 2.15
C GLU A 90 19.49 -8.73 1.36
N ASP A 91 20.66 -8.61 0.73
CA ASP A 91 21.03 -7.46 -0.09
C ASP A 91 20.16 -7.28 -1.35
N ASP A 92 19.47 -8.33 -1.79
CA ASP A 92 18.58 -8.35 -2.95
C ASP A 92 17.09 -8.37 -2.55
N ARG A 93 16.74 -8.46 -1.24
CA ARG A 93 15.35 -8.45 -0.73
C ARG A 93 14.78 -7.04 -0.68
N ILE A 94 14.63 -6.40 -1.83
CA ILE A 94 14.14 -5.03 -1.92
C ILE A 94 12.62 -5.03 -2.09
N ALA A 95 11.92 -4.32 -1.21
CA ALA A 95 10.50 -4.03 -1.32
C ALA A 95 10.25 -2.53 -1.49
N VAL A 96 9.42 -2.16 -2.47
CA VAL A 96 9.05 -0.77 -2.78
C VAL A 96 7.55 -0.55 -2.53
N PHE A 97 7.22 0.59 -1.95
CA PHE A 97 5.84 0.97 -1.62
C PHE A 97 5.57 2.39 -2.11
N ASP A 98 4.46 2.62 -2.80
CA ASP A 98 3.90 3.97 -2.84
C ASP A 98 3.46 4.41 -1.42
N MET A 99 3.26 5.71 -1.21
CA MET A 99 2.77 6.27 0.05
C MET A 99 1.28 6.60 -0.01
N ASP A 100 0.90 7.56 -0.84
CA ASP A 100 -0.47 8.06 -0.96
C ASP A 100 -1.38 6.94 -1.53
N GLY A 101 -2.49 6.66 -0.87
CA GLY A 101 -3.41 5.56 -1.17
C GLY A 101 -2.83 4.14 -0.99
N THR A 102 -1.55 3.98 -0.62
CA THR A 102 -0.92 2.67 -0.41
C THR A 102 -0.47 2.44 1.02
N LEU A 103 0.26 3.38 1.62
CA LEU A 103 0.62 3.36 3.05
C LEU A 103 -0.26 4.30 3.87
N ALA A 104 -0.86 5.31 3.26
CA ALA A 104 -1.68 6.32 3.93
C ALA A 104 -2.82 6.81 3.05
N CYS A 105 -3.88 7.34 3.68
CA CYS A 105 -5.02 7.96 3.03
C CYS A 105 -4.60 9.09 2.07
N GLU A 106 -5.23 9.11 0.89
CA GLU A 106 -5.06 10.17 -0.12
C GLU A 106 -6.37 10.88 -0.48
N ARG A 107 -7.42 10.68 0.34
CA ARG A 107 -8.75 11.21 0.09
C ARG A 107 -9.23 12.21 1.13
N PRO A 108 -10.02 13.21 0.69
CA PRO A 108 -10.25 13.63 -0.71
C PRO A 108 -9.04 14.30 -1.39
N PHE A 109 -7.92 14.50 -0.67
CA PHE A 109 -6.66 15.04 -1.19
C PHE A 109 -5.46 14.28 -0.60
N SER A 110 -4.31 14.29 -1.29
CA SER A 110 -3.08 13.70 -0.76
C SER A 110 -2.67 14.34 0.58
N MET A 111 -1.92 13.59 1.42
CA MET A 111 -1.49 14.10 2.72
C MET A 111 -0.67 15.39 2.60
N GLU A 112 0.18 15.48 1.59
CA GLU A 112 0.98 16.68 1.33
C GLU A 112 0.11 17.89 0.96
N LEU A 113 -0.93 17.69 0.15
CA LEU A 113 -1.87 18.75 -0.21
C LEU A 113 -2.71 19.20 1.00
N TYR A 114 -3.08 18.26 1.86
CA TYR A 114 -3.74 18.57 3.13
C TYR A 114 -2.86 19.42 4.05
N PHE A 115 -1.62 19.02 4.23
CA PHE A 115 -0.64 19.79 5.01
C PHE A 115 -0.46 21.20 4.45
N ALA A 116 -0.32 21.31 3.12
CA ALA A 116 -0.22 22.57 2.40
C ALA A 116 -1.44 23.49 2.66
N TYR A 117 -2.64 22.91 2.60
CA TYR A 117 -3.88 23.64 2.85
C TYR A 117 -3.99 24.12 4.30
N ASP A 118 -3.75 23.25 5.29
CA ASP A 118 -3.79 23.63 6.70
C ASP A 118 -2.74 24.69 7.03
N LEU A 119 -1.57 24.62 6.39
CA LEU A 119 -0.55 25.65 6.49
C LEU A 119 -1.07 26.99 5.93
N ALA A 120 -1.64 27.00 4.72
CA ALA A 120 -2.11 28.22 4.05
C ALA A 120 -3.11 29.00 4.91
N PHE A 121 -4.01 28.28 5.59
CA PHE A 121 -5.09 28.84 6.38
C PHE A 121 -4.77 28.95 7.87
N GLY A 122 -3.51 28.74 8.26
CA GLY A 122 -3.06 28.88 9.65
C GLY A 122 -3.74 27.92 10.63
N ARG A 123 -4.17 26.75 10.15
CA ARG A 123 -4.88 25.73 10.93
C ARG A 123 -3.95 24.80 11.69
N ILE A 124 -2.65 24.94 11.47
CA ILE A 124 -1.68 24.10 12.14
C ILE A 124 -1.24 24.73 13.47
N PRO A 125 -1.52 24.10 14.63
CA PRO A 125 -1.19 24.66 15.93
C PRO A 125 0.33 24.68 16.18
N ASN A 126 0.78 25.61 17.03
CA ASN A 126 2.17 25.69 17.52
C ASN A 126 3.27 25.84 16.44
N CYS A 127 2.95 26.25 15.22
CA CYS A 127 3.96 26.54 14.21
C CYS A 127 4.83 27.76 14.56
N SER A 128 6.13 27.69 14.22
CA SER A 128 7.08 28.78 14.43
C SER A 128 6.77 30.01 13.57
N ASP A 129 7.29 31.19 13.95
CA ASP A 129 7.01 32.42 13.20
C ASP A 129 7.56 32.39 11.77
N SER A 130 8.67 31.69 11.52
CA SER A 130 9.17 31.45 10.16
C SER A 130 8.18 30.66 9.29
N VAL A 131 7.35 29.81 9.90
CA VAL A 131 6.31 29.04 9.20
C VAL A 131 5.08 29.90 8.96
N LYS A 132 4.70 30.74 9.93
CA LYS A 132 3.60 31.71 9.77
C LYS A 132 3.87 32.67 8.61
N GLN A 133 5.12 33.09 8.42
CA GLN A 133 5.52 33.94 7.29
C GLN A 133 5.30 33.28 5.91
N LEU A 134 5.23 31.95 5.84
CA LEU A 134 5.00 31.22 4.59
C LEU A 134 3.51 31.17 4.22
N GLN A 135 2.59 31.35 5.18
CA GLN A 135 1.14 31.23 4.95
C GLN A 135 0.67 32.10 3.77
N GLY A 136 1.13 33.35 3.70
CA GLY A 136 0.77 34.26 2.60
C GLY A 136 1.28 33.79 1.24
N ALA A 137 2.49 33.22 1.17
CA ALA A 137 3.05 32.69 -0.09
C ALA A 137 2.31 31.42 -0.54
N VAL A 138 1.98 30.55 0.41
CA VAL A 138 1.19 29.33 0.21
C VAL A 138 -0.24 29.67 -0.24
N LEU A 139 -0.89 30.65 0.40
CA LEU A 139 -2.22 31.13 0.04
C LEU A 139 -2.24 31.79 -1.35
N ASN A 140 -1.21 32.56 -1.69
CA ASN A 140 -1.06 33.14 -3.03
C ASN A 140 -0.88 32.04 -4.10
N ALA A 141 -0.15 30.97 -3.80
CA ALA A 141 -0.03 29.82 -4.69
C ALA A 141 -1.38 29.13 -4.94
N PHE A 142 -2.22 28.99 -3.90
CA PHE A 142 -3.60 28.50 -4.03
C PHE A 142 -4.49 29.44 -4.85
N ASN A 143 -4.39 30.76 -4.65
CA ASN A 143 -5.22 31.77 -5.33
C ASN A 143 -4.82 32.04 -6.79
N GLY A 144 -3.64 31.59 -7.22
CA GLY A 144 -3.03 31.89 -8.53
C GLY A 144 -3.35 30.93 -9.68
N TYR A 145 -4.32 30.01 -9.58
CA TYR A 145 -4.67 29.04 -10.66
C TYR A 145 -3.52 28.11 -11.10
N LEU A 146 -2.69 27.64 -10.17
CA LEU A 146 -1.77 26.55 -10.47
C LEU A 146 -2.49 25.20 -10.36
N PRO A 147 -2.32 24.25 -11.30
CA PRO A 147 -2.74 22.85 -11.13
C PRO A 147 -2.27 22.32 -9.77
N GLY A 148 -3.10 21.55 -9.06
CA GLY A 148 -2.86 21.17 -7.65
C GLY A 148 -1.49 20.56 -7.32
N SER A 149 -0.84 19.90 -8.28
CA SER A 149 0.53 19.38 -8.14
C SER A 149 1.60 20.47 -8.06
N ILE A 150 1.42 21.59 -8.77
CA ILE A 150 2.36 22.71 -8.75
C ILE A 150 2.18 23.52 -7.45
N VAL A 151 0.98 23.51 -6.85
CA VAL A 151 0.73 24.17 -5.55
C VAL A 151 1.44 23.42 -4.42
N SER A 152 1.31 22.09 -4.31
CA SER A 152 2.03 21.30 -3.30
C SER A 152 3.55 21.44 -3.44
N ASP A 153 4.05 21.31 -4.67
CA ASP A 153 5.49 21.45 -4.95
C ASP A 153 5.99 22.87 -4.68
N SER A 154 5.19 23.90 -4.98
CA SER A 154 5.54 25.30 -4.66
C SER A 154 5.50 25.57 -3.16
N ILE A 155 4.58 24.96 -2.41
CA ILE A 155 4.50 25.08 -0.94
C ILE A 155 5.69 24.38 -0.30
N VAL A 156 6.09 23.22 -0.83
CA VAL A 156 7.34 22.57 -0.44
C VAL A 156 8.51 23.47 -0.82
N ALA A 157 8.59 23.97 -2.05
CA ALA A 157 9.64 24.88 -2.54
C ALA A 157 9.83 26.08 -1.61
N LEU A 158 8.74 26.70 -1.18
CA LEU A 158 8.69 27.84 -0.26
C LEU A 158 9.07 27.46 1.19
N THR A 159 8.87 26.21 1.60
CA THR A 159 9.14 25.71 2.96
C THR A 159 10.53 25.07 3.14
N THR A 160 11.35 25.02 2.09
CA THR A 160 12.49 24.08 1.94
C THR A 160 13.70 24.21 2.82
N ARG A 161 13.98 25.36 3.45
CA ARG A 161 15.04 25.39 4.47
C ARG A 161 14.63 24.56 5.70
N ASN A 162 13.33 24.34 5.89
CA ASN A 162 12.77 23.76 7.10
C ASN A 162 11.68 22.70 6.89
N THR A 163 11.25 22.28 5.69
CA THR A 163 10.07 21.41 5.50
C THR A 163 10.02 20.21 6.46
N ARG A 164 11.14 19.50 6.65
CA ARG A 164 11.26 18.44 7.66
C ARG A 164 10.97 18.94 9.10
N THR A 165 11.57 20.06 9.48
CA THR A 165 11.33 20.75 10.75
C THR A 165 9.89 21.23 10.87
N ILE A 166 9.31 21.76 9.79
CA ILE A 166 7.95 22.29 9.74
C ILE A 166 6.97 21.14 9.94
N VAL A 167 7.04 20.09 9.13
CA VAL A 167 6.20 18.89 9.25
C VAL A 167 6.29 18.32 10.67
N ASN A 168 7.49 18.21 11.26
CA ASN A 168 7.65 17.72 12.64
C ASN A 168 7.13 18.67 13.73
N SER A 169 7.14 19.99 13.49
CA SER A 169 6.72 20.98 14.49
C SER A 169 5.24 21.29 14.43
N CYS A 170 4.65 21.05 13.26
CA CYS A 170 3.30 21.46 12.93
C CYS A 170 2.32 20.27 12.99
N ILE A 171 2.73 19.01 12.81
CA ILE A 171 1.82 17.88 13.06
C ILE A 171 1.46 17.81 14.56
N PRO A 172 0.17 17.94 14.95
CA PRO A 172 -0.24 17.85 16.34
C PRO A 172 0.13 16.48 16.92
N LYS A 173 0.72 16.46 18.12
CA LYS A 173 1.05 15.20 18.78
C LYS A 173 -0.18 14.52 19.39
N GLU A 174 -1.16 15.24 19.96
CA GLU A 174 -2.50 14.72 20.36
C GLU A 174 -3.61 15.83 20.36
N ASN A 175 -4.90 15.41 20.26
CA ASN A 175 -6.19 15.98 19.73
C ASN A 175 -6.79 17.33 20.24
N PRO A 176 -7.94 17.89 19.73
CA PRO A 176 -9.02 17.39 18.81
C PRO A 176 -9.45 18.41 17.71
N GLU A 177 -9.73 18.12 16.43
CA GLU A 177 -10.73 17.20 15.88
C GLU A 177 -10.14 16.54 14.61
N ASP A 178 -9.44 15.42 14.84
CA ASP A 178 -9.31 14.21 14.01
C ASP A 178 -8.76 14.31 12.58
N ARG A 179 -7.61 14.97 12.38
CA ARG A 179 -6.74 14.74 11.19
C ARG A 179 -5.25 14.79 11.51
N VAL A 180 -4.80 14.05 12.52
CA VAL A 180 -3.35 13.86 12.72
C VAL A 180 -2.81 13.10 11.52
N LEU A 181 -1.97 13.72 10.70
CA LEU A 181 -1.47 13.13 9.45
C LEU A 181 -0.80 11.77 9.68
N SER A 182 -0.09 11.58 10.79
CA SER A 182 0.52 10.29 11.12
C SER A 182 -0.49 9.18 11.43
N LYS A 183 -1.73 9.52 11.82
CA LYS A 183 -2.83 8.58 12.01
C LYS A 183 -3.54 8.22 10.71
N GLN A 184 -3.23 8.89 9.60
CA GLN A 184 -3.80 8.58 8.29
C GLN A 184 -3.11 7.40 7.60
N PHE A 185 -2.08 6.81 8.22
CA PHE A 185 -1.43 5.61 7.72
C PHE A 185 -2.28 4.37 7.97
N TYR A 186 -2.24 3.41 7.05
CA TYR A 186 -2.98 2.18 7.17
C TYR A 186 -2.25 1.21 8.10
N GLN A 187 -2.88 0.90 9.24
CA GLN A 187 -2.33 -0.05 10.22
C GLN A 187 -1.97 -1.41 9.59
N PRO A 188 -2.76 -2.03 8.69
CA PRO A 188 -2.37 -3.28 8.03
C PRO A 188 -1.07 -3.15 7.24
N MET A 189 -0.85 -2.01 6.57
CA MET A 189 0.35 -1.80 5.76
C MET A 189 1.58 -1.50 6.61
N ILE A 190 1.41 -0.84 7.75
CA ILE A 190 2.47 -0.64 8.74
C ILE A 190 2.89 -1.97 9.40
N GLU A 191 1.92 -2.81 9.73
CA GLU A 191 2.14 -4.19 10.18
C GLU A 191 2.92 -5.01 9.14
N LEU A 192 2.57 -4.86 7.86
CA LEU A 192 3.27 -5.51 6.77
C LEU A 192 4.73 -5.03 6.66
N ILE A 193 4.98 -3.73 6.70
CA ILE A 193 6.36 -3.21 6.68
C ILE A 193 7.15 -3.77 7.87
N HIS A 194 6.56 -3.81 9.06
CA HIS A 194 7.22 -4.41 10.22
C HIS A 194 7.54 -5.90 9.99
N TYR A 195 6.59 -6.67 9.46
CA TYR A 195 6.79 -8.07 9.09
C TYR A 195 7.93 -8.27 8.08
N LEU A 196 8.04 -7.40 7.09
CA LEU A 196 9.11 -7.48 6.09
C LEU A 196 10.48 -7.09 6.67
N LEU A 197 10.53 -6.07 7.54
CA LEU A 197 11.76 -5.67 8.24
C LEU A 197 12.32 -6.80 9.12
N VAL A 198 11.48 -7.50 9.89
CA VAL A 198 11.93 -8.65 10.70
C VAL A 198 12.41 -9.82 9.83
N ASN A 199 11.97 -9.88 8.58
CA ASN A 199 12.40 -10.85 7.55
C ASN A 199 13.55 -10.33 6.66
N LYS A 200 14.21 -9.23 7.07
CA LYS A 200 15.41 -8.69 6.42
C LYS A 200 15.19 -8.18 5.00
N PHE A 201 13.99 -7.67 4.73
CA PHE A 201 13.77 -6.86 3.53
C PHE A 201 14.31 -5.45 3.73
N GLN A 202 14.86 -4.89 2.66
CA GLN A 202 15.13 -3.46 2.54
C GLN A 202 13.87 -2.77 2.01
N ILE A 203 13.29 -1.90 2.81
CA ILE A 203 12.04 -1.21 2.48
C ILE A 203 12.35 0.18 1.93
N TYR A 204 11.73 0.52 0.80
CA TYR A 204 11.80 1.83 0.16
C TYR A 204 10.40 2.41 -0.03
N ILE A 205 10.24 3.70 0.24
CA ILE A 205 9.02 4.45 -0.07
C ILE A 205 9.28 5.21 -1.37
N VAL A 206 8.44 5.02 -2.38
CA VAL A 206 8.55 5.54 -3.74
C VAL A 206 7.27 6.28 -4.10
N SER A 207 7.20 7.56 -3.74
CA SER A 207 5.97 8.37 -3.83
C SER A 207 6.15 9.61 -4.70
N GLY A 208 5.04 10.05 -5.30
CA GLY A 208 4.95 11.31 -6.03
C GLY A 208 4.99 12.56 -5.13
N SER A 209 4.72 12.41 -3.84
CA SER A 209 4.87 13.47 -2.84
C SER A 209 6.32 13.94 -2.73
N SER A 210 6.55 15.17 -2.24
CA SER A 210 7.91 15.68 -2.11
C SER A 210 8.73 14.88 -1.10
N GLN A 211 10.01 14.67 -1.41
CA GLN A 211 10.89 13.88 -0.54
C GLN A 211 11.02 14.45 0.88
N GLN A 212 11.06 15.78 1.00
CA GLN A 212 11.24 16.46 2.27
C GLN A 212 10.00 16.36 3.15
N PHE A 213 8.81 16.37 2.54
CA PHE A 213 7.55 16.08 3.23
C PHE A 213 7.57 14.65 3.77
N ILE A 214 7.89 13.67 2.91
CA ILE A 214 7.93 12.25 3.29
C ILE A 214 8.91 12.03 4.46
N TRP A 215 10.11 12.62 4.42
CA TRP A 215 11.08 12.56 5.54
C TRP A 215 10.57 13.12 6.87
N GLY A 216 9.64 14.08 6.83
CA GLY A 216 8.99 14.63 8.01
C GLY A 216 7.92 13.69 8.52
N ILE A 217 6.98 13.30 7.66
CA ILE A 217 5.79 12.55 8.09
C ILE A 217 6.15 11.15 8.62
N VAL A 218 7.07 10.43 7.95
CA VAL A 218 7.43 9.06 8.33
C VAL A 218 8.10 8.96 9.70
N LYS A 219 8.70 10.04 10.21
CA LYS A 219 9.27 10.07 11.57
C LYS A 219 8.22 9.90 12.66
N ASN A 220 6.98 10.29 12.36
CA ASN A 220 5.86 10.26 13.30
C ASN A 220 5.12 8.92 13.25
N VAL A 221 5.65 7.93 12.53
CA VAL A 221 5.14 6.56 12.46
C VAL A 221 6.25 5.60 12.92
N GLU A 222 6.03 4.88 14.03
CA GLU A 222 7.08 4.11 14.73
C GLU A 222 7.82 3.10 13.84
N THR A 223 7.11 2.37 12.97
CA THR A 223 7.76 1.42 12.06
C THR A 223 8.55 2.14 10.95
N LEU A 224 8.01 3.23 10.42
CA LEU A 224 8.63 3.93 9.29
C LEU A 224 9.81 4.82 9.70
N ASN A 225 9.85 5.26 10.96
CA ASN A 225 10.94 6.08 11.48
C ASN A 225 12.30 5.32 11.50
N GLN A 226 12.27 4.00 11.39
CA GLN A 226 13.42 3.11 11.32
C GLN A 226 14.04 3.08 9.92
N LEU A 227 13.32 3.55 8.90
CA LEU A 227 13.82 3.59 7.54
C LEU A 227 14.88 4.70 7.40
N PRO A 228 16.05 4.40 6.80
CA PRO A 228 17.05 5.43 6.59
C PRO A 228 16.52 6.45 5.57
N PRO A 229 16.87 7.75 5.69
CA PRO A 229 16.41 8.77 4.75
C PRO A 229 16.75 8.49 3.27
N SER A 230 17.80 7.71 3.00
CA SER A 230 18.18 7.25 1.66
C SER A 230 17.16 6.30 1.03
N HIS A 231 16.33 5.63 1.83
CA HIS A 231 15.28 4.74 1.35
C HIS A 231 13.96 5.46 1.04
N ILE A 232 13.95 6.78 1.17
CA ILE A 232 12.82 7.62 0.77
C ILE A 232 13.15 8.22 -0.59
N ILE A 233 12.34 7.85 -1.58
CA ILE A 233 12.41 8.30 -2.96
C ILE A 233 11.12 9.07 -3.23
N GLY A 234 11.17 10.38 -3.00
CA GLY A 234 10.08 11.29 -3.34
C GLY A 234 10.38 12.07 -4.61
N SER A 235 9.43 12.90 -5.02
CA SER A 235 9.72 13.93 -6.01
C SER A 235 10.76 14.92 -5.48
N LEU A 236 11.70 15.31 -6.34
CA LEU A 236 12.83 16.16 -5.98
C LEU A 236 12.74 17.50 -6.69
N GLN A 237 13.12 18.55 -5.99
CA GLN A 237 13.38 19.85 -6.59
C GLN A 237 14.90 20.01 -6.74
N LYS A 238 15.36 20.62 -7.85
CA LYS A 238 16.79 20.89 -8.01
C LYS A 238 17.24 21.92 -6.98
N TYR A 239 18.50 21.83 -6.56
CA TYR A 239 19.11 22.79 -5.65
C TYR A 239 20.20 23.61 -6.34
N LYS A 240 20.24 24.91 -6.08
CA LYS A 240 21.38 25.81 -6.26
C LYS A 240 22.16 25.87 -4.96
N THR A 241 23.48 26.07 -5.04
CA THR A 241 24.32 26.22 -3.85
C THR A 241 24.91 27.62 -3.79
N ILE A 242 24.96 28.21 -2.59
CA ILE A 242 25.82 29.34 -2.29
C ILE A 242 26.95 28.82 -1.41
N THR A 243 28.18 28.98 -1.89
CA THR A 243 29.36 28.60 -1.13
C THR A 243 29.70 29.74 -0.17
N HIS A 244 29.62 29.46 1.13
CA HIS A 244 30.05 30.40 2.16
C HIS A 244 31.56 30.32 2.37
N LEU A 245 32.20 31.44 2.72
CA LEU A 245 33.59 31.45 3.18
C LEU A 245 33.71 30.66 4.50
N LYS A 246 34.78 29.87 4.63
CA LYS A 246 35.19 28.97 5.74
C LYS A 246 34.15 28.62 6.82
N GLY A 247 33.82 27.33 6.91
CA GLY A 247 33.26 26.70 8.11
C GLY A 247 31.75 26.49 8.16
N LYS A 248 30.98 27.12 7.27
CA LYS A 248 29.51 26.98 7.23
C LYS A 248 28.97 25.94 6.23
N GLY A 249 29.84 25.38 5.37
CA GLY A 249 29.42 24.49 4.28
C GLY A 249 28.62 25.21 3.18
N PRO A 250 28.25 24.51 2.09
CA PRO A 250 27.36 25.07 1.09
C PRO A 250 25.95 25.22 1.66
N GLU A 251 25.34 26.37 1.40
CA GLU A 251 23.92 26.55 1.64
C GLU A 251 23.14 26.20 0.38
N PHE A 252 22.11 25.39 0.54
CA PHE A 252 21.26 24.93 -0.56
C PHE A 252 20.01 25.79 -0.65
N TYR A 253 19.70 26.23 -1.87
CA TYR A 253 18.49 26.94 -2.25
C TYR A 253 17.80 26.14 -3.34
N ILE A 254 16.48 26.18 -3.38
CA ILE A 254 15.77 25.44 -4.41
C ILE A 254 15.70 26.23 -5.70
N ASP A 255 15.91 25.51 -6.79
CA ASP A 255 15.60 25.95 -8.14
C ASP A 255 14.15 25.63 -8.47
N SER A 256 13.25 26.59 -8.22
CA SER A 256 11.79 26.44 -8.41
C SER A 256 11.38 26.15 -9.86
N GLU A 257 12.29 26.31 -10.82
CA GLU A 257 12.03 26.08 -12.25
C GLU A 257 12.33 24.64 -12.69
N ASN A 258 12.93 23.80 -11.84
CA ASN A 258 13.39 22.47 -12.21
C ASN A 258 12.98 21.40 -11.20
N PHE A 259 12.06 20.54 -11.63
CA PHE A 259 11.47 19.46 -10.83
C PHE A 259 11.75 18.07 -11.44
N LEU A 260 12.07 17.12 -10.59
CA LEU A 260 12.18 15.70 -10.92
C LEU A 260 10.99 14.97 -10.31
N SER A 261 9.97 14.73 -11.14
CA SER A 261 8.75 14.03 -10.76
C SER A 261 9.02 12.55 -10.48
N ASN A 262 8.44 12.03 -9.40
CA ASN A 262 8.45 10.62 -9.06
C ASN A 262 7.06 9.97 -9.26
N VAL A 263 6.40 10.32 -10.37
CA VAL A 263 5.08 9.80 -10.78
C VAL A 263 5.24 8.98 -12.05
N SER A 264 4.46 7.89 -12.18
CA SER A 264 4.49 7.00 -13.35
C SER A 264 5.91 6.49 -13.64
N SER A 265 6.43 6.70 -14.85
CA SER A 265 7.78 6.26 -15.25
C SER A 265 8.89 6.84 -14.37
N GLY A 266 8.65 8.00 -13.74
CA GLY A 266 9.55 8.57 -12.74
C GLY A 266 9.86 7.60 -11.59
N LYS A 267 8.89 6.80 -11.14
CA LYS A 267 9.09 5.80 -10.09
C LYS A 267 10.12 4.75 -10.50
N ALA A 268 9.94 4.14 -11.67
CA ALA A 268 10.87 3.13 -12.19
C ALA A 268 12.27 3.70 -12.44
N ILE A 269 12.35 4.89 -13.06
CA ILE A 269 13.61 5.59 -13.32
C ILE A 269 14.35 5.87 -12.00
N ASN A 270 13.65 6.37 -10.98
CA ASN A 270 14.28 6.72 -9.71
C ASN A 270 14.63 5.48 -8.87
N ILE A 271 13.86 4.40 -8.92
CA ILE A 271 14.26 3.11 -8.34
C ILE A 271 15.58 2.66 -8.98
N TYR A 272 15.66 2.65 -10.31
CA TYR A 272 16.87 2.23 -11.02
C TYR A 272 18.07 3.14 -10.70
N ASN A 273 17.89 4.46 -10.75
CA ASN A 273 18.96 5.43 -10.50
C ASN A 273 19.45 5.45 -9.05
N ARG A 274 18.58 5.21 -8.07
CA ARG A 274 18.92 5.38 -6.65
C ARG A 274 19.21 4.09 -5.92
N ILE A 275 18.55 3.00 -6.29
CA ILE A 275 18.75 1.68 -5.68
C ILE A 275 19.73 0.86 -6.51
N GLY A 276 19.74 1.02 -7.84
CA GLY A 276 20.62 0.25 -8.73
C GLY A 276 20.24 -1.23 -8.86
N LYS A 277 19.10 -1.64 -8.29
CA LYS A 277 18.59 -3.02 -8.29
C LYS A 277 17.10 -3.03 -8.58
N LYS A 278 16.63 -4.09 -9.24
CA LYS A 278 15.20 -4.34 -9.40
C LYS A 278 14.63 -4.87 -8.08
N PRO A 279 13.51 -4.31 -7.58
CA PRO A 279 12.83 -4.87 -6.41
C PRO A 279 12.35 -6.30 -6.67
N ILE A 280 11.95 -6.98 -5.60
CA ILE A 280 11.25 -8.28 -5.67
C ILE A 280 9.81 -8.18 -5.17
N LEU A 281 9.48 -7.11 -4.44
CA LEU A 281 8.14 -6.88 -3.88
C LEU A 281 7.72 -5.43 -4.15
N ALA A 282 6.52 -5.22 -4.68
CA ALA A 282 5.98 -3.88 -4.92
C ALA A 282 4.52 -3.75 -4.49
N PHE A 283 4.21 -2.63 -3.83
CA PHE A 283 2.84 -2.22 -3.50
C PHE A 283 2.55 -0.82 -4.02
N GLY A 284 1.36 -0.64 -4.56
CA GLY A 284 0.83 0.61 -5.12
C GLY A 284 -0.69 0.58 -5.11
N ASN A 285 -1.35 1.64 -5.54
CA ASN A 285 -2.81 1.72 -5.58
C ASN A 285 -3.36 2.30 -6.88
N THR A 286 -2.54 2.91 -7.73
CA THR A 286 -3.00 3.54 -8.97
C THR A 286 -2.19 3.12 -10.20
N VAL A 287 -2.68 3.50 -11.38
CA VAL A 287 -1.92 3.37 -12.65
C VAL A 287 -0.57 4.08 -12.63
N ASN A 288 -0.32 5.03 -11.71
CA ASN A 288 0.97 5.68 -11.58
C ASN A 288 2.06 4.75 -11.00
N ASP A 289 1.68 3.57 -10.51
CA ASP A 289 2.57 2.55 -9.97
C ASP A 289 2.96 1.49 -11.00
N PHE A 290 2.39 1.53 -12.21
CA PHE A 290 2.55 0.47 -13.20
C PHE A 290 3.99 0.29 -13.65
N ASP A 291 4.74 1.37 -13.84
CA ASP A 291 6.15 1.26 -14.21
C ASP A 291 6.99 0.73 -13.05
N MET A 292 6.62 1.03 -11.79
CA MET A 292 7.24 0.42 -10.61
C MET A 292 6.95 -1.09 -10.54
N PHE A 293 5.72 -1.51 -10.86
CA PHE A 293 5.34 -2.92 -10.93
C PHE A 293 6.05 -3.63 -12.08
N SER A 294 6.08 -3.00 -13.26
CA SER A 294 6.77 -3.50 -14.46
C SER A 294 8.27 -3.67 -14.22
N LEU A 295 8.91 -2.69 -13.60
CA LEU A 295 10.32 -2.80 -13.21
C LEU A 295 10.55 -3.96 -12.24
N THR A 296 9.68 -4.10 -11.24
CA THR A 296 9.75 -5.18 -10.24
C THR A 296 9.55 -6.55 -10.88
N SER A 297 8.46 -6.76 -11.63
CA SER A 297 8.14 -8.05 -12.26
C SER A 297 9.10 -8.43 -13.40
N SER A 298 9.82 -7.47 -13.97
CA SER A 298 10.89 -7.75 -14.94
C SER A 298 12.17 -8.32 -14.30
N ASN A 299 12.18 -8.54 -12.99
CA ASN A 299 13.30 -9.19 -12.30
C ASN A 299 13.28 -10.70 -12.59
N THR A 300 14.12 -11.13 -13.53
CA THR A 300 14.23 -12.55 -13.92
C THR A 300 15.14 -13.36 -13.00
N LYS A 301 15.85 -12.71 -12.06
CA LYS A 301 16.79 -13.38 -11.14
C LYS A 301 16.07 -14.00 -9.94
N HIS A 302 15.02 -13.34 -9.45
CA HIS A 302 14.35 -13.67 -8.20
C HIS A 302 12.83 -13.71 -8.37
N PRO A 303 12.10 -14.52 -7.57
CA PRO A 303 10.64 -14.47 -7.58
C PRO A 303 10.11 -13.10 -7.19
N THR A 304 9.11 -12.61 -7.92
CA THR A 304 8.52 -11.28 -7.73
C THR A 304 7.08 -11.35 -7.28
N LEU A 305 6.63 -10.37 -6.50
CA LEU A 305 5.23 -10.19 -6.13
C LEU A 305 4.85 -8.70 -6.24
N CYS A 306 3.83 -8.39 -7.04
CA CYS A 306 3.27 -7.03 -7.15
C CYS A 306 1.81 -7.06 -6.70
N VAL A 307 1.44 -6.14 -5.82
CA VAL A 307 0.09 -6.09 -5.23
C VAL A 307 -0.45 -4.67 -5.30
N LEU A 308 -1.61 -4.51 -5.93
CA LEU A 308 -2.35 -3.27 -5.96
C LEU A 308 -3.38 -3.24 -4.82
N ILE A 309 -3.38 -2.18 -4.03
CA ILE A 309 -4.46 -1.89 -3.07
C ILE A 309 -5.64 -1.28 -3.82
N ASN A 310 -6.79 -1.96 -3.80
CA ASN A 310 -8.02 -1.47 -4.41
C ASN A 310 -8.95 -0.88 -3.35
N HIS A 311 -9.28 0.40 -3.52
CA HIS A 311 -10.13 1.19 -2.63
C HIS A 311 -11.59 1.01 -3.01
N ASP A 312 -12.21 -0.05 -2.48
CA ASP A 312 -13.55 -0.51 -2.87
C ASP A 312 -14.63 -0.26 -1.80
N SER A 313 -14.32 0.51 -0.75
CA SER A 313 -15.17 0.61 0.44
C SER A 313 -15.26 2.02 1.05
N ASP A 314 -16.40 2.68 0.82
CA ASP A 314 -16.77 3.95 1.48
C ASP A 314 -16.97 3.83 2.99
N SER A 315 -17.08 2.62 3.52
CA SER A 315 -17.21 2.41 4.96
C SER A 315 -15.86 2.38 5.67
N MET A 316 -14.78 2.00 4.97
CA MET A 316 -13.42 1.99 5.51
C MET A 316 -12.69 3.32 5.29
N GLU A 317 -12.84 3.91 4.11
CA GLU A 317 -12.33 5.23 3.74
C GLU A 317 -13.27 5.87 2.71
N GLU A 318 -12.87 5.92 1.43
CA GLU A 318 -13.63 6.38 0.29
C GLU A 318 -13.37 5.36 -0.84
N ALA A 319 -14.42 4.91 -1.53
CA ALA A 319 -14.29 4.03 -2.67
C ALA A 319 -13.92 4.84 -3.92
N TYR A 320 -12.85 4.46 -4.59
CA TYR A 320 -12.44 5.12 -5.83
C TYR A 320 -11.66 4.18 -6.76
N PRO A 321 -11.75 4.42 -8.09
CA PRO A 321 -11.01 3.62 -9.05
C PRO A 321 -9.51 3.93 -8.99
N ALA A 322 -8.69 2.89 -9.20
CA ALA A 322 -7.23 2.97 -9.38
C ALA A 322 -6.79 3.74 -10.64
N TYR A 323 -7.74 4.23 -11.45
CA TYR A 323 -7.54 4.93 -12.71
C TYR A 323 -8.35 6.24 -12.74
N LYS A 324 -7.88 7.25 -13.47
CA LYS A 324 -8.66 8.48 -13.67
C LYS A 324 -9.81 8.21 -14.65
N THR A 325 -11.04 8.53 -14.25
CA THR A 325 -12.29 8.26 -14.98
C THR A 325 -12.55 9.18 -16.16
N SER A 326 -11.73 10.21 -16.36
CA SER A 326 -11.83 11.10 -17.49
C SER A 326 -10.89 10.64 -18.61
N TYR A 327 -11.51 10.26 -19.74
CA TYR A 327 -10.94 10.06 -21.09
C TYR A 327 -10.55 8.61 -21.52
N LYS A 328 -10.39 8.43 -22.86
CA LYS A 328 -10.39 7.18 -23.69
C LYS A 328 -9.08 6.38 -23.75
N VAL A 329 -9.14 5.11 -23.34
CA VAL A 329 -8.22 3.97 -23.58
C VAL A 329 -7.12 4.15 -24.64
N CYS A 330 -5.88 3.85 -24.25
CA CYS A 330 -4.74 3.60 -25.13
C CYS A 330 -4.47 2.08 -25.24
N GLU A 331 -4.79 1.52 -26.42
CA GLU A 331 -4.66 0.08 -26.72
C GLU A 331 -3.19 -0.39 -26.84
N ASN A 332 -2.23 0.53 -26.98
CA ASN A 332 -0.79 0.26 -27.23
C ASN A 332 0.13 0.70 -26.08
N TRP A 333 -0.30 0.54 -24.82
CA TRP A 333 0.45 0.94 -23.62
C TRP A 333 1.89 0.39 -23.53
N ASN A 334 2.18 -0.70 -24.26
CA ASN A 334 3.49 -1.38 -24.28
C ASN A 334 4.39 -0.96 -25.46
N GLN A 335 3.95 -0.07 -26.35
CA GLN A 335 4.70 0.37 -27.53
C GLN A 335 5.00 1.87 -27.55
N GLU A 336 4.32 2.66 -26.72
CA GLU A 336 4.52 4.10 -26.59
C GLU A 336 5.12 4.41 -25.20
N PRO A 337 6.32 5.02 -25.08
CA PRO A 337 6.96 5.35 -23.80
C PRO A 337 6.16 6.36 -22.96
N TYR A 338 5.11 6.96 -23.53
CA TYR A 338 4.17 7.87 -22.88
C TYR A 338 2.75 7.57 -23.36
N CYS A 339 2.18 6.45 -22.94
CA CYS A 339 0.74 6.25 -22.96
C CYS A 339 0.10 7.17 -21.88
N SER A 340 0.16 8.48 -22.13
CA SER A 340 -0.41 9.57 -21.33
C SER A 340 -1.93 9.63 -21.44
N GLN A 341 -2.52 8.68 -22.16
CA GLN A 341 -3.94 8.63 -22.43
C GLN A 341 -4.53 7.37 -21.82
N ASN A 342 -5.17 7.59 -20.67
CA ASN A 342 -6.50 7.07 -20.38
C ASN A 342 -6.65 5.56 -20.20
N TRP A 343 -7.10 5.16 -19.02
CA TRP A 343 -7.21 3.76 -18.61
C TRP A 343 -8.69 3.43 -18.35
N SER A 344 -9.21 2.35 -18.96
CA SER A 344 -10.49 1.76 -18.54
C SER A 344 -10.26 0.66 -17.50
N PHE A 345 -11.28 0.39 -16.68
CA PHE A 345 -11.24 -0.70 -15.69
C PHE A 345 -10.93 -2.07 -16.29
N ASP A 346 -11.46 -2.35 -17.49
CA ASP A 346 -11.28 -3.64 -18.14
C ASP A 346 -9.84 -3.86 -18.57
N ILE A 347 -9.18 -2.83 -19.10
CA ILE A 347 -7.77 -2.88 -19.48
C ILE A 347 -6.87 -2.95 -18.26
N PHE A 348 -7.22 -2.20 -17.22
CA PHE A 348 -6.54 -2.30 -15.94
C PHE A 348 -6.52 -3.76 -15.44
N LYS A 349 -7.69 -4.40 -15.36
CA LYS A 349 -7.81 -5.80 -14.94
C LYS A 349 -7.09 -6.76 -15.89
N GLU A 350 -7.17 -6.53 -17.20
CA GLU A 350 -6.49 -7.35 -18.19
C GLU A 350 -4.97 -7.31 -18.01
N ILE A 351 -4.37 -6.13 -17.78
CA ILE A 351 -2.93 -6.01 -17.52
C ILE A 351 -2.57 -6.72 -16.22
N MET A 352 -3.29 -6.45 -15.13
CA MET A 352 -3.02 -7.10 -13.84
C MET A 352 -3.02 -8.63 -13.99
N ASN A 353 -4.02 -9.18 -14.70
CA ASN A 353 -4.12 -10.61 -14.96
C ASN A 353 -3.00 -11.14 -15.87
N LYS A 354 -2.70 -10.45 -16.98
CA LYS A 354 -1.65 -10.86 -17.93
C LYS A 354 -0.25 -10.82 -17.31
N GLN A 355 -0.01 -9.90 -16.38
CA GLN A 355 1.27 -9.76 -15.67
C GLN A 355 1.37 -10.63 -14.42
N GLY A 356 0.28 -11.30 -14.02
CA GLY A 356 0.22 -12.08 -12.79
C GLY A 356 0.34 -11.22 -11.52
N TRP A 357 -0.09 -9.96 -11.59
CA TRP A 357 -0.13 -9.05 -10.45
C TRP A 357 -1.44 -9.23 -9.67
N TYR A 358 -1.39 -8.98 -8.37
CA TYR A 358 -2.52 -9.20 -7.47
C TYR A 358 -3.29 -7.92 -7.17
N ILE A 359 -4.60 -8.04 -6.99
CA ILE A 359 -5.47 -6.97 -6.51
C ILE A 359 -5.93 -7.34 -5.10
N ALA A 360 -5.61 -6.50 -4.13
CA ALA A 360 -6.04 -6.61 -2.74
C ALA A 360 -7.17 -5.60 -2.49
N ASN A 361 -8.41 -6.08 -2.46
CA ASN A 361 -9.57 -5.26 -2.10
C ASN A 361 -9.51 -4.92 -0.61
N MET A 362 -9.58 -3.63 -0.26
CA MET A 362 -9.53 -3.20 1.14
C MET A 362 -10.67 -3.82 1.96
N SER A 363 -11.89 -3.84 1.40
CA SER A 363 -13.08 -4.40 2.08
C SER A 363 -12.90 -5.86 2.52
N GLU A 364 -12.11 -6.62 1.76
CA GLU A 364 -11.85 -8.04 1.98
C GLU A 364 -10.60 -8.27 2.82
N CYS A 365 -9.54 -7.49 2.55
CA CYS A 365 -8.21 -7.72 3.11
C CYS A 365 -8.01 -7.05 4.46
N PHE A 366 -8.66 -5.93 4.75
CA PHE A 366 -8.45 -5.16 5.97
C PHE A 366 -9.57 -5.36 6.99
N LYS A 367 -9.20 -5.33 8.28
CA LYS A 367 -10.18 -5.29 9.36
C LYS A 367 -10.73 -3.88 9.50
N TYR A 368 -12.03 -3.74 9.33
CA TYR A 368 -12.77 -2.48 9.42
C TYR A 368 -12.39 -1.59 10.63
N ASN A 369 -12.30 -2.17 11.83
CA ASN A 369 -11.99 -1.44 13.07
C ASN A 369 -10.48 -1.12 13.26
N SER A 370 -9.65 -1.36 12.24
CA SER A 370 -8.18 -1.24 12.31
C SER A 370 -7.60 -0.86 10.96
N VAL A 371 -8.33 -0.06 10.17
CA VAL A 371 -7.82 0.47 8.90
C VAL A 371 -6.68 1.44 9.16
N PHE A 372 -6.86 2.37 10.10
CA PHE A 372 -5.89 3.42 10.44
C PHE A 372 -5.12 3.12 11.72
N ILE A 373 -3.91 3.68 11.85
CA ILE A 373 -3.14 3.66 13.11
C ILE A 373 -3.94 4.41 14.20
N LYS A 374 -3.93 3.88 15.42
CA LYS A 374 -4.65 4.45 16.57
C LYS A 374 -3.92 5.61 17.23
#